data_AF-A0AAN8TZQ8-F1
#
_entry.id   AF-A0AAN8TZQ8-F1
#
_cell.length_a   1.000
_cell.length_b   1.000
_cell.length_c   1.000
_cell.angle_alpha   90.00
_cell.angle_beta   90.00
_cell.angle_gamma   90.00
#
_symmetry.space_group_name_H-M   'P 1'
#
loop_
_entity.id
_entity.type
_entity.pdbx_description
1 polymer ?
#
loop_
_entity_poly.entity_id
_entity_poly.type
_entity_poly.pdbx_seq_one_letter_code
_entity_poly.pdbx_strand_id
1 'polypeptide(L)' 'MYICFKAMKLGFKSGLRPLIGLDGTFLKGKTKGQVLCAVGQDSNNSFYPLAWA' A
#
# COMPACT_ATOMS: atom_id res chain seq x y z
N MET A 1 -3.87 13.43 -0.01
CA MET A 1 -3.01 12.47 -0.75
C MET A 1 -3.83 11.92 -1.90
N TYR A 2 -3.37 12.04 -3.14
CA TYR A 2 -4.04 11.46 -4.31
C TYR A 2 -3.37 10.13 -4.66
N ILE A 3 -4.16 9.07 -4.80
CA ILE A 3 -3.67 7.70 -5.03
C ILE A 3 -4.49 7.11 -6.18
N CYS A 4 -3.83 6.82 -7.31
CA CYS A 4 -4.48 6.18 -8.45
C CYS A 4 -4.32 4.66 -8.36
N PHE A 5 -5.23 4.01 -7.65
CA PHE A 5 -5.21 2.56 -7.47
C PHE A 5 -5.19 1.76 -8.78
N LYS A 6 -5.84 2.28 -9.83
CA LYS A 6 -5.82 1.62 -11.15
C LYS A 6 -4.41 1.57 -11.72
N ALA A 7 -3.68 2.69 -11.68
CA ALA A 7 -2.30 2.75 -12.16
C ALA A 7 -1.38 1.87 -11.31
N MET A 8 -1.52 1.91 -9.98
CA MET A 8 -0.73 1.10 -9.05
C MET A 8 -0.96 -0.40 -9.24
N LYS A 9 -2.22 -0.82 -9.41
CA LYS A 9 -2.57 -2.22 -9.68
C LYS A 9 -1.98 -2.71 -11.01
N LEU A 10 -2.02 -1.88 -12.05
CA LEU A 10 -1.43 -2.22 -13.35
C LEU A 10 0.09 -2.28 -13.26
N GLY A 11 0.72 -1.29 -12.63
CA GLY A 11 2.17 -1.24 -12.39
C GLY A 11 2.68 -2.44 -11.59
N PHE A 12 1.98 -2.82 -10.52
CA PHE A 12 2.28 -4.01 -9.73
C PHE A 12 2.20 -5.29 -10.56
N LYS A 13 1.15 -5.43 -11.38
CA LYS A 13 0.98 -6.58 -12.28
C LYS A 13 2.06 -6.65 -13.37
N SER A 14 2.54 -5.51 -13.86
CA SER A 14 3.60 -5.45 -14.88
C SER A 14 5.02 -5.57 -14.30
N GLY A 15 5.18 -5.44 -12.99
CA GLY A 15 6.49 -5.43 -12.32
C GLY A 15 7.17 -6.81 -12.34
N LEU A 16 8.51 -6.80 -12.41
CA LEU A 16 9.33 -8.03 -12.41
C LEU A 16 9.50 -8.67 -11.02
N ARG A 17 9.19 -7.94 -9.94
CA ARG A 17 9.37 -8.37 -8.55
C ARG A 17 8.15 -8.00 -7.70
N PRO A 18 7.06 -8.78 -7.75
CA PRO A 18 5.89 -8.51 -6.92
C PRO A 18 6.20 -8.81 -5.45
N LEU A 19 6.56 -7.79 -4.69
CA LEU A 19 6.69 -7.85 -3.23
C LEU A 19 5.53 -7.07 -2.60
N ILE A 20 4.85 -7.71 -1.64
CA ILE A 20 3.78 -7.10 -0.86
C ILE A 20 4.26 -7.01 0.59
N GLY A 21 4.35 -5.79 1.11
CA GLY A 21 4.49 -5.51 2.53
C GLY A 21 3.14 -5.20 3.16
N LEU A 22 3.00 -5.51 4.44
CA LEU A 22 1.86 -5.10 5.26
C LEU A 22 2.38 -4.25 6.40
N ASP A 23 1.89 -3.02 6.49
CA ASP A 23 2.15 -2.12 7.60
C ASP A 23 0.81 -1.71 8.26
N GLY A 24 0.85 -1.25 9.49
CA GLY A 24 -0.35 -0.77 10.15
C GLY A 24 -0.07 0.07 11.37
N THR A 25 -0.98 1.01 11.65
CA THR A 25 -0.86 1.92 12.79
C THR A 25 -2.14 1.99 13.61
N PHE A 26 -1.99 2.15 14.92
CA PHE A 26 -3.12 2.30 15.83
C PHE A 26 -3.68 3.71 15.75
N LEU A 27 -5.00 3.79 15.56
CA LEU A 27 -5.71 5.06 15.58
C LEU A 27 -5.77 5.61 17.01
N LYS A 28 -5.34 6.86 17.17
CA LYS A 28 -5.50 7.63 18.41
C LYS A 28 -6.63 8.63 18.19
N GLY A 29 -7.75 8.48 18.89
CA GLY A 29 -8.91 9.36 18.75
C GLY A 29 -10.21 8.74 19.27
N LYS A 30 -11.35 9.32 18.84
CA LYS A 30 -12.70 8.83 19.20
C LYS A 30 -12.97 7.42 18.65
N THR A 31 -12.44 7.13 17.46
CA THR A 31 -12.46 5.81 16.85
C THR A 31 -11.24 5.02 17.31
N LYS A 32 -11.49 3.90 17.97
CA LYS A 32 -10.47 2.92 18.35
C LYS A 32 -10.34 1.88 17.23
N GLY A 33 -9.11 1.50 16.90
CA GLY A 33 -8.84 0.51 15.86
C GLY A 33 -7.40 0.59 15.33
N GLN A 34 -7.12 -0.21 14.31
CA GLN A 34 -5.87 -0.19 13.56
C GLN A 34 -6.21 0.06 12.10
N VAL A 35 -5.42 0.93 11.44
CA VAL A 35 -5.44 1.02 9.98
C VAL A 35 -4.34 0.12 9.47
N LEU A 36 -4.68 -0.80 8.58
CA LEU A 36 -3.73 -1.64 7.86
C LEU A 36 -3.53 -1.09 6.46
N CYS A 37 -2.30 -1.14 5.95
CA CYS A 37 -1.92 -0.70 4.62
C CYS A 37 -1.09 -1.80 3.95
N ALA A 38 -1.58 -2.31 2.82
CA ALA A 38 -0.80 -3.16 1.93
C ALA A 38 0.03 -2.26 1.01
N VAL A 39 1.34 -2.48 0.95
CA VAL A 39 2.27 -1.74 0.09
C VAL A 39 2.92 -2.69 -0.92
N GLY A 40 3.09 -2.22 -2.15
CA GLY A 40 3.89 -2.87 -3.17
C GLY A 40 5.28 -2.25 -3.23
N GLN A 41 6.28 -3.02 -3.66
CA GLN A 41 7.60 -2.49 -4.00
C GLN A 41 7.77 -2.43 -5.53
N ASP A 42 8.33 -1.33 -6.04
CA ASP A 42 8.67 -1.21 -7.45
C ASP A 42 10.11 -1.69 -7.75
N SER A 43 10.52 -1.63 -9.02
CA SER A 43 11.88 -2.00 -9.44
C SER A 43 12.97 -1.08 -8.92
N ASN A 44 12.61 0.13 -8.46
CA ASN A 44 13.51 1.12 -7.87
C ASN A 44 13.52 1.04 -6.34
N ASN A 45 13.08 -0.09 -5.79
CA ASN A 45 12.99 -0.37 -4.35
C ASN A 45 12.09 0.62 -3.58
N SER A 46 11.24 1.39 -4.26
CA SER A 46 10.31 2.33 -3.63
C SER A 46 8.99 1.63 -3.28
N PHE A 47 8.45 1.95 -2.11
CA PHE A 47 7.16 1.41 -1.66
C PHE A 47 6.01 2.33 -2.05
N TYR A 48 4.89 1.73 -2.46
CA TYR A 48 3.67 2.45 -2.82
C TYR A 48 2.42 1.73 -2.31
N PRO A 49 1.36 2.44 -1.90
CA PRO A 49 0.15 1.81 -1.36
C PRO A 49 -0.63 1.05 -2.44
N LEU A 50 -1.10 -0.15 -2.09
CA LEU A 50 -1.95 -1.02 -2.90
C LEU A 50 -3.39 -1.07 -2.39
N ALA A 51 -3.57 -1.09 -1.07
CA ALA A 51 -4.88 -1.11 -0.40
C ALA A 51 -4.73 -0.69 1.07
N TRP A 52 -5.83 -0.27 1.70
CA TRP A 52 -5.93 -0.05 3.14
C TRP A 52 -7.27 -0.54 3.68
N ALA A 53 -7.32 -0.85 4.98
CA ALA A 53 -8.50 -1.26 5.71
C ALA A 53 -8.49 -0.71 7.14
#